data_AF-X6LEQ5-F1
#
_entry.id   AF-X6LEQ5-F1
#
_cell.length_a   1.000
_cell.length_b   1.000
_cell.length_c   1.000
_cell.angle_alpha   90.00
_cell.angle_beta   90.00
_cell.angle_gamma   90.00
#
_symmetry.space_group_name_H-M   'P 1'
#
loop_
_entity.id
_entity.type
_entity.pdbx_description
1 polymer ?
#
loop_
_entity_poly.entity_id
_entity_poly.type
_entity_poly.pdbx_seq_one_letter_code
_entity_poly.pdbx_strand_id
1 'polypeptide(L)'
;AGLEDSTVRLWDVNSGIEMKQLLGHSGHVLSTQFSHDGKMIVSSSIDKKICLWDIESGEILKQFEGPSSRVKRVKFSPDDKFIASCSYDNTIRIWNIETGMECNVLNGHSCNVNDIKYFPDGRTIVSCSDDNTIRFWNVESGKEVQKLEGYSHMTCIDVSQNGDTIAVCAFRKIEIWGL
;
A
#
# COMPACT_ATOMS: atom_id res chain seq x y z
N ALA A 1 -19.04 -4.17 15.53
CA ALA A 1 -18.20 -5.21 16.14
C ALA A 1 -18.87 -6.55 15.88
N GLY A 2 -18.56 -7.19 14.76
CA GLY A 2 -19.21 -8.42 14.30
C GLY A 2 -18.36 -9.02 13.20
N LEU A 3 -17.72 -10.14 13.52
CA LEU A 3 -16.94 -11.04 12.67
C LEU A 3 -16.27 -10.38 11.46
N GLU A 4 -15.11 -9.84 11.76
CA GLU A 4 -14.07 -9.36 10.87
C GLU A 4 -13.82 -10.36 9.73
N ASP A 5 -14.28 -10.07 8.50
CA ASP A 5 -14.02 -10.98 7.38
C ASP A 5 -12.54 -10.89 6.97
N SER A 6 -11.84 -12.01 7.09
CA SER A 6 -10.43 -12.14 6.68
C SER A 6 -10.30 -12.54 5.21
N THR A 7 -11.35 -12.31 4.42
CA THR A 7 -11.48 -12.78 3.04
C THR A 7 -11.34 -11.65 2.05
N VAL A 8 -10.66 -11.88 0.93
CA VAL A 8 -10.79 -11.01 -0.25
C VAL A 8 -11.85 -11.62 -1.16
N ARG A 9 -12.76 -10.81 -1.70
CA ARG A 9 -13.86 -11.28 -2.54
C ARG A 9 -13.87 -10.57 -3.88
N LEU A 10 -14.10 -11.33 -4.94
CA LEU A 10 -14.23 -10.86 -6.31
C LEU A 10 -15.70 -10.86 -6.70
N TRP A 11 -16.15 -9.78 -7.33
CA TRP A 11 -17.54 -9.58 -7.73
C TRP A 11 -17.60 -9.21 -9.21
N ASP A 12 -18.57 -9.76 -9.92
CA ASP A 12 -18.91 -9.25 -11.25
C ASP A 12 -19.68 -7.94 -11.10
N VAL A 13 -19.16 -6.86 -11.68
CA VAL A 13 -19.73 -5.51 -11.50
C VAL A 13 -21.11 -5.37 -12.16
N ASN A 14 -21.39 -6.14 -13.22
CA ASN A 14 -22.64 -6.02 -13.97
C ASN A 14 -23.81 -6.74 -13.28
N SER A 15 -23.55 -7.93 -12.74
CA SER A 15 -24.56 -8.78 -12.10
C SER A 15 -24.61 -8.62 -10.58
N GLY A 16 -23.54 -8.10 -9.97
CA GLY A 16 -23.39 -8.03 -8.51
C GLY A 16 -23.22 -9.41 -7.86
N ILE A 17 -22.87 -10.43 -8.64
CA ILE A 17 -22.67 -11.79 -8.15
C ILE A 17 -21.24 -11.97 -7.66
N GLU A 18 -21.09 -12.59 -6.49
CA GLU A 18 -19.79 -12.99 -5.97
C GLU A 18 -19.21 -14.10 -6.85
N MET A 19 -18.08 -13.83 -7.48
CA MET A 19 -17.41 -14.76 -8.38
C MET A 19 -16.48 -15.70 -7.60
N LYS A 20 -15.78 -15.18 -6.60
CA LYS A 20 -14.73 -15.92 -5.89
C LYS A 20 -14.42 -15.35 -4.51
N GLN A 21 -14.07 -16.25 -3.58
CA GLN A 21 -13.47 -15.92 -2.29
C GLN A 21 -12.01 -16.37 -2.26
N LEU A 22 -11.13 -15.47 -1.84
CA LEU A 22 -9.71 -15.72 -1.63
C LEU A 22 -9.45 -15.82 -0.12
N LEU A 23 -9.06 -17.00 0.33
CA LEU A 23 -8.89 -17.35 1.74
C LEU A 23 -7.40 -17.50 2.07
N GLY A 24 -6.95 -16.87 3.15
CA GLY A 24 -5.56 -17.02 3.59
C GLY A 24 -5.09 -16.03 4.65
N HIS A 25 -5.74 -14.88 4.77
CA HIS A 25 -5.51 -14.01 5.92
C HIS A 25 -6.18 -14.58 7.18
N SER A 26 -5.50 -14.44 8.32
CA SER A 26 -6.01 -14.83 9.64
C SER A 26 -6.60 -13.64 10.42
N GLY A 27 -6.65 -12.47 9.80
CA GLY A 27 -7.26 -11.27 10.35
C GLY A 27 -7.79 -10.36 9.24
N HIS A 28 -8.48 -9.29 9.62
CA HIS A 28 -9.00 -8.28 8.70
C HIS A 28 -8.07 -7.84 7.60
N VAL A 29 -8.56 -7.93 6.37
CA VAL A 29 -7.93 -7.28 5.23
C VAL A 29 -8.19 -5.78 5.30
N LEU A 30 -7.11 -4.99 5.30
CA LEU A 30 -7.16 -3.52 5.41
C LEU A 30 -7.02 -2.79 4.07
N SER A 31 -6.44 -3.46 3.07
CA SER A 31 -6.21 -2.89 1.75
C SER A 31 -6.12 -4.00 0.71
N THR A 32 -6.61 -3.72 -0.49
CA THR A 32 -6.45 -4.54 -1.68
C THR A 32 -6.14 -3.66 -2.90
N GLN A 33 -5.46 -4.21 -3.89
CA GLN A 33 -5.26 -3.57 -5.20
C GLN A 33 -5.12 -4.64 -6.29
N PHE A 34 -5.68 -4.38 -7.47
CA PHE A 34 -5.37 -5.14 -8.68
C PHE A 34 -4.00 -4.74 -9.25
N SER A 35 -3.30 -5.68 -9.88
CA SER A 35 -2.23 -5.35 -10.82
C SER A 35 -2.80 -4.60 -12.03
N HIS A 36 -1.95 -3.85 -12.74
CA HIS A 36 -2.40 -3.06 -13.90
C HIS A 36 -2.87 -3.94 -15.05
N ASP A 37 -2.32 -5.14 -15.19
CA ASP A 37 -2.79 -6.14 -16.16
C ASP A 37 -4.07 -6.90 -15.73
N GLY A 38 -4.53 -6.67 -14.50
CA GLY A 38 -5.75 -7.26 -13.94
C GLY A 38 -5.68 -8.77 -13.68
N LYS A 39 -4.48 -9.37 -13.64
CA LYS A 39 -4.30 -10.81 -13.40
C LYS A 39 -4.03 -11.16 -11.94
N MET A 40 -3.53 -10.21 -11.16
CA MET A 40 -3.18 -10.41 -9.76
C MET A 40 -3.92 -9.44 -8.85
N ILE A 41 -4.09 -9.86 -7.59
CA ILE A 41 -4.47 -8.98 -6.48
C ILE A 41 -3.36 -9.01 -5.45
N VAL A 42 -3.07 -7.88 -4.83
CA VAL A 42 -2.32 -7.83 -3.57
C VAL A 42 -3.23 -7.37 -2.44
N SER A 43 -3.11 -8.00 -1.28
CA SER A 43 -3.87 -7.66 -0.06
C SER A 43 -2.97 -7.53 1.15
N SER A 44 -3.35 -6.67 2.09
CA SER A 44 -2.65 -6.49 3.37
C SER A 44 -3.61 -6.57 4.55
N SER A 45 -3.13 -7.01 5.71
CA SER A 45 -4.00 -7.33 6.85
C SER A 45 -3.44 -6.93 8.23
N ILE A 46 -4.32 -6.92 9.22
CA ILE A 46 -3.97 -6.80 10.64
C ILE A 46 -3.14 -8.01 11.14
N ASP A 47 -3.16 -9.13 10.42
CA ASP A 47 -2.34 -10.31 10.72
C ASP A 47 -0.85 -10.13 10.38
N LYS A 48 -0.48 -8.90 9.95
CA LYS A 48 0.87 -8.45 9.63
C LYS A 48 1.43 -9.02 8.32
N LYS A 49 0.60 -9.73 7.55
CA LYS A 49 0.97 -10.34 6.28
C LYS A 49 0.47 -9.53 5.09
N ILE A 50 1.13 -9.76 3.97
CA ILE A 50 0.69 -9.36 2.65
C ILE A 50 0.60 -10.61 1.79
N CYS A 51 -0.49 -10.76 1.05
CA CYS A 51 -0.70 -11.88 0.14
C CYS A 51 -0.85 -11.37 -1.30
N LEU A 52 -0.16 -12.02 -2.23
CA LEU A 52 -0.34 -11.85 -3.67
C LEU A 52 -1.11 -13.05 -4.20
N TRP A 53 -2.17 -12.79 -4.95
CA TRP A 53 -3.13 -13.78 -5.42
C TRP A 53 -3.15 -13.78 -6.93
N ASP A 54 -3.28 -14.97 -7.50
CA ASP A 54 -3.66 -15.14 -8.89
C ASP A 54 -5.19 -15.15 -8.99
N ILE A 55 -5.75 -14.32 -9.87
CA ILE A 55 -7.22 -14.17 -9.97
C ILE A 55 -7.84 -15.41 -10.61
N GLU A 56 -7.19 -15.98 -11.63
CA GLU A 56 -7.72 -17.08 -12.42
C GLU A 56 -7.90 -18.35 -11.57
N SER A 57 -6.85 -18.77 -10.88
CA SER A 57 -6.87 -19.89 -9.94
C SER A 57 -7.55 -19.52 -8.62
N GLY A 58 -7.32 -18.31 -8.10
CA GLY A 58 -7.72 -17.93 -6.75
C GLY A 58 -6.72 -18.33 -5.66
N GLU A 59 -5.55 -18.80 -6.06
CA GLU A 59 -4.52 -19.27 -5.13
C GLU A 59 -3.56 -18.15 -4.73
N ILE A 60 -2.92 -18.32 -3.58
CA ILE A 60 -1.84 -17.44 -3.13
C ILE A 60 -0.59 -17.76 -3.95
N LEU A 61 -0.13 -16.80 -4.74
CA LEU A 61 1.16 -16.87 -5.42
C LEU A 61 2.31 -16.68 -4.43
N LYS A 62 2.21 -15.68 -3.55
CA LYS A 62 3.26 -15.34 -2.58
C LYS A 62 2.67 -14.73 -1.31
N GLN A 63 3.37 -14.96 -0.20
CA GLN A 63 3.18 -14.23 1.06
C GLN A 63 4.44 -13.44 1.37
N PHE A 64 4.29 -12.19 1.78
CA PHE A 64 5.39 -11.34 2.20
C PHE A 64 5.29 -11.07 3.70
N GLU A 65 6.39 -11.34 4.38
CA GLU A 65 6.58 -11.13 5.81
C GLU A 65 7.58 -9.98 6.04
N GLY A 66 7.78 -9.61 7.30
CA GLY A 66 8.65 -8.49 7.69
C GLY A 66 7.95 -7.42 8.54
N PRO A 67 6.72 -6.99 8.21
CA PRO A 67 5.98 -6.06 9.06
C PRO A 67 5.79 -6.63 10.47
N SER A 68 6.14 -5.86 11.48
CA SER A 68 6.02 -6.26 12.89
C SER A 68 4.67 -5.90 13.50
N SER A 69 3.86 -5.12 12.76
CA SER A 69 2.52 -4.66 13.13
C SER A 69 1.57 -4.69 11.92
N ARG A 70 0.35 -4.20 12.11
CA ARG A 70 -0.75 -4.21 11.12
C ARG A 70 -0.32 -3.50 9.84
N VAL A 71 -0.57 -4.12 8.68
CA VAL A 71 -0.23 -3.55 7.38
C VAL A 71 -1.43 -2.79 6.81
N LYS A 72 -1.36 -1.46 6.86
CA LYS A 72 -2.49 -0.56 6.61
C LYS A 72 -2.80 -0.40 5.12
N ARG A 73 -1.77 -0.32 4.28
CA ARG A 73 -1.90 -0.20 2.82
C ARG A 73 -0.84 -1.05 2.13
N VAL A 74 -1.19 -1.50 0.94
CA VAL A 74 -0.27 -2.13 -0.01
C VAL A 74 -0.55 -1.60 -1.41
N LYS A 75 0.50 -1.40 -2.20
CA LYS A 75 0.45 -0.86 -3.55
C LYS A 75 1.40 -1.59 -4.50
N PHE A 76 0.97 -1.86 -5.72
CA PHE A 76 1.85 -2.22 -6.84
C PHE A 76 2.66 -1.00 -7.29
N SER A 77 3.89 -1.24 -7.77
CA SER A 77 4.62 -0.27 -8.59
C SER A 77 3.93 -0.10 -9.95
N PRO A 78 4.17 1.01 -10.67
CA PRO A 78 3.57 1.25 -11.98
C PRO A 78 3.89 0.18 -13.05
N ASP A 79 4.98 -0.57 -12.87
CA ASP A 79 5.41 -1.64 -13.75
C ASP A 79 5.06 -3.05 -13.24
N ASP A 80 4.28 -3.16 -12.15
CA ASP A 80 3.87 -4.42 -11.49
C ASP A 80 5.04 -5.35 -11.09
N LYS A 81 6.27 -4.85 -10.97
CA LYS A 81 7.43 -5.66 -10.54
C LYS A 81 7.66 -5.64 -9.05
N PHE A 82 7.18 -4.61 -8.38
CA PHE A 82 7.34 -4.43 -6.95
C PHE A 82 6.00 -4.20 -6.27
N ILE A 83 5.96 -4.53 -4.98
CA ILE A 83 4.92 -4.05 -4.08
C ILE A 83 5.56 -3.21 -2.99
N ALA A 84 4.87 -2.15 -2.57
CA ALA A 84 5.19 -1.41 -1.35
C ALA A 84 4.06 -1.53 -0.34
N SER A 85 4.37 -1.54 0.94
CA SER A 85 3.37 -1.51 2.02
C SER A 85 3.73 -0.51 3.10
N CYS A 86 2.71 -0.04 3.81
CA CYS A 86 2.89 0.84 4.97
C CYS A 86 2.19 0.25 6.20
N SER A 87 2.81 0.42 7.37
CA SER A 87 2.46 -0.34 8.57
C SER A 87 2.37 0.55 9.83
N TYR A 88 1.70 0.01 10.84
CA TYR A 88 1.64 0.55 12.21
C TYR A 88 2.97 0.39 12.97
N ASP A 89 3.99 -0.22 12.38
CA ASP A 89 5.36 -0.24 12.92
C ASP A 89 6.22 0.93 12.42
N ASN A 90 5.57 1.93 11.81
CA ASN A 90 6.17 3.15 11.28
C ASN A 90 7.08 2.93 10.06
N THR A 91 7.10 1.72 9.50
CA THR A 91 7.92 1.40 8.33
C THR A 91 7.11 1.37 7.03
N ILE A 92 7.82 1.62 5.93
CA ILE A 92 7.39 1.26 4.59
C ILE A 92 8.35 0.20 4.09
N ARG A 93 7.84 -0.85 3.46
CA ARG A 93 8.65 -1.98 2.96
C ARG A 93 8.35 -2.21 1.50
N ILE A 94 9.37 -2.60 0.75
CA ILE A 94 9.29 -2.84 -0.69
C ILE A 94 9.80 -4.25 -0.98
N TRP A 95 9.01 -5.02 -1.73
CA TRP A 95 9.38 -6.37 -2.15
C TRP A 95 9.36 -6.48 -3.67
N ASN A 96 10.28 -7.26 -4.21
CA ASN A 96 10.26 -7.68 -5.60
C ASN A 96 9.33 -8.89 -5.73
N ILE A 97 8.35 -8.80 -6.64
CA ILE A 97 7.32 -9.82 -6.80
C ILE A 97 7.93 -11.13 -7.32
N GLU A 98 8.78 -11.07 -8.33
CA GLU A 98 9.37 -12.26 -8.98
C GLU A 98 10.17 -13.11 -8.00
N THR A 99 11.05 -12.49 -7.22
CA THR A 99 11.91 -13.17 -6.24
C THR A 99 11.20 -13.43 -4.91
N GLY A 100 10.21 -12.61 -4.55
CA GLY A 100 9.59 -12.63 -3.22
C GLY A 100 10.44 -12.00 -2.12
N MET A 101 11.60 -11.42 -2.46
CA MET A 101 12.54 -10.87 -1.47
C MET A 101 12.22 -9.42 -1.13
N GLU A 102 12.47 -9.04 0.13
CA GLU A 102 12.45 -7.64 0.56
C GLU A 102 13.66 -6.91 -0.03
N CYS A 103 13.40 -5.84 -0.79
CA CYS A 103 14.42 -5.02 -1.41
C CYS A 103 14.85 -3.88 -0.52
N ASN A 104 13.89 -3.23 0.16
CA ASN A 104 14.15 -2.05 0.98
C ASN A 104 13.18 -1.94 2.16
N VAL A 105 13.67 -1.34 3.24
CA VAL A 105 12.88 -0.88 4.39
C VAL A 105 13.13 0.61 4.58
N LEU A 106 12.09 1.40 4.33
CA LEU A 106 12.14 2.85 4.46
C LEU A 106 11.82 3.22 5.91
N ASN A 107 12.88 3.56 6.63
CA ASN A 107 12.82 3.97 8.04
C ASN A 107 12.89 5.50 8.12
N GLY A 108 12.07 6.09 9.00
CA GLY A 108 12.17 7.52 9.29
C GLY A 108 10.92 8.10 9.94
N HIS A 109 9.74 7.57 9.63
CA HIS A 109 8.52 7.95 10.33
C HIS A 109 8.58 7.53 11.81
N SER A 110 8.10 8.39 12.70
CA SER A 110 8.07 8.12 14.15
C SER A 110 6.72 7.63 14.67
N CYS A 111 5.71 7.58 13.80
CA CYS A 111 4.37 7.08 14.08
C CYS A 111 3.81 6.33 12.87
N ASN A 112 2.60 5.77 13.00
CA ASN A 112 1.99 4.93 11.98
C ASN A 112 2.01 5.59 10.61
N VAL A 113 2.33 4.83 9.56
CA VAL A 113 2.23 5.31 8.19
C VAL A 113 0.82 5.07 7.69
N ASN A 114 0.13 6.14 7.30
CA ASN A 114 -1.30 6.12 7.02
C ASN A 114 -1.64 5.70 5.60
N ASP A 115 -0.85 6.17 4.63
CA ASP A 115 -1.00 5.83 3.23
C ASP A 115 0.32 6.01 2.48
N ILE A 116 0.42 5.34 1.33
CA ILE A 116 1.57 5.41 0.43
C ILE A 116 1.10 5.41 -1.03
N LYS A 117 1.89 6.07 -1.89
CA LYS A 117 1.71 6.06 -3.33
C LYS A 117 3.04 6.04 -4.06
N TYR A 118 3.09 5.25 -5.13
CA TYR A 118 4.15 5.38 -6.12
C TYR A 118 3.91 6.61 -6.99
N PHE A 119 4.99 7.25 -7.36
CA PHE A 119 5.01 8.17 -8.49
C PHE A 119 4.88 7.39 -9.80
N PRO A 120 4.36 8.02 -10.88
CA PRO A 120 4.23 7.37 -12.19
C PRO A 120 5.56 6.84 -12.75
N ASP A 121 6.69 7.43 -12.36
CA ASP A 121 8.03 6.98 -12.76
C ASP A 121 8.48 5.67 -12.10
N GLY A 122 7.78 5.23 -11.06
CA GLY A 122 8.10 4.04 -10.25
C GLY A 122 9.36 4.17 -9.38
N ARG A 123 10.02 5.33 -9.39
CA ARG A 123 11.30 5.56 -8.68
C ARG A 123 11.10 6.25 -7.34
N THR A 124 9.97 6.92 -7.17
CA THR A 124 9.63 7.64 -5.94
C THR A 124 8.38 7.07 -5.29
N ILE A 125 8.42 6.93 -3.96
CA ILE A 125 7.22 6.73 -3.14
C ILE A 125 7.01 7.98 -2.31
N VAL A 126 5.75 8.39 -2.14
CA VAL A 126 5.35 9.37 -1.12
C VAL A 126 4.49 8.70 -0.05
N SER A 127 4.67 9.13 1.19
CA SER A 127 3.93 8.65 2.35
C SER A 127 3.41 9.79 3.21
N CYS A 128 2.30 9.55 3.91
CA CYS A 128 1.81 10.42 4.98
C CYS A 128 1.64 9.62 6.28
N SER A 129 1.87 10.26 7.42
CA SER A 129 1.91 9.59 8.73
C SER A 129 1.26 10.41 9.84
N ASP A 130 0.88 9.71 10.92
CA ASP A 130 0.48 10.31 12.20
C ASP A 130 1.60 11.12 12.87
N ASP A 131 2.85 11.04 12.38
CA ASP A 131 3.97 11.88 12.85
C ASP A 131 3.92 13.33 12.31
N ASN A 132 2.84 13.68 11.61
CA ASN A 132 2.58 14.97 10.98
C ASN A 132 3.53 15.33 9.83
N THR A 133 4.11 14.32 9.18
CA THR A 133 5.03 14.49 8.05
C THR A 133 4.57 13.79 6.79
N ILE A 134 4.87 14.42 5.65
CA ILE A 134 4.85 13.79 4.32
C ILE A 134 6.29 13.54 3.94
N ARG A 135 6.61 12.33 3.48
CA ARG A 135 7.98 11.96 3.10
C ARG A 135 8.03 11.37 1.71
N PHE A 136 9.08 11.69 1.01
CA PHE A 136 9.39 11.19 -0.32
C PHE A 136 10.62 10.29 -0.21
N TRP A 137 10.56 9.17 -0.90
CA TRP A 137 11.54 8.11 -0.79
C TRP A 137 11.99 7.66 -2.17
N ASN A 138 13.30 7.52 -2.34
CA ASN A 138 13.86 6.88 -3.51
C ASN A 138 13.77 5.34 -3.35
N VAL A 139 13.07 4.69 -4.28
CA VAL A 139 12.74 3.26 -4.22
C VAL A 139 13.97 2.36 -4.27
N GLU A 140 14.98 2.73 -5.06
CA GLU A 140 16.19 1.91 -5.27
C GLU A 140 17.12 1.99 -4.06
N SER A 141 17.42 3.19 -3.59
CA SER A 141 18.35 3.41 -2.47
C SER A 141 17.71 3.26 -1.09
N GLY A 142 16.39 3.28 -1.02
CA GLY A 142 15.63 3.26 0.25
C GLY A 142 15.76 4.55 1.07
N LYS A 143 16.35 5.61 0.51
CA LYS A 143 16.62 6.86 1.24
C LYS A 143 15.47 7.86 1.10
N GLU A 144 15.25 8.61 2.17
CA GLU A 144 14.42 9.82 2.14
C GLU A 144 15.09 10.87 1.24
N VAL A 145 14.32 11.45 0.32
CA VAL A 145 14.77 12.52 -0.57
C VAL A 145 14.19 13.88 -0.20
N GLN A 146 13.00 13.89 0.42
CA GLN A 146 12.33 15.11 0.84
C GLN A 146 11.37 14.82 1.99
N LYS A 147 11.20 15.82 2.87
CA LYS A 147 10.28 15.80 4.00
C LYS A 147 9.52 17.11 4.06
N LEU A 148 8.20 17.03 4.23
CA LEU A 148 7.32 18.16 4.48
C LEU A 148 6.73 17.99 5.88
N GLU A 149 6.69 19.08 6.65
CA GLU A 149 6.23 19.08 8.05
C GLU A 149 5.09 20.08 8.27
N GLY A 150 4.37 19.95 9.38
CA GLY A 150 3.31 20.87 9.79
C GLY A 150 1.89 20.42 9.40
N TYR A 151 1.73 19.17 8.97
CA TYR A 151 0.45 18.62 8.50
C TYR A 151 -0.15 17.72 9.56
N SER A 152 -1.29 18.09 10.14
CA SER A 152 -1.91 17.27 11.18
C SER A 152 -3.00 16.34 10.63
N HIS A 153 -3.11 15.16 11.23
CA HIS A 153 -4.22 14.22 10.99
C HIS A 153 -4.44 13.84 9.52
N MET A 154 -3.35 13.56 8.79
CA MET A 154 -3.42 13.09 7.41
C MET A 154 -3.94 11.66 7.35
N THR A 155 -4.86 11.37 6.43
CA THR A 155 -5.50 10.06 6.32
C THR A 155 -5.21 9.34 5.02
N CYS A 156 -5.01 10.08 3.92
CA CYS A 156 -4.59 9.54 2.63
C CYS A 156 -3.81 10.56 1.81
N ILE A 157 -3.10 10.06 0.80
CA ILE A 157 -2.32 10.85 -0.15
C ILE A 157 -2.55 10.30 -1.56
N ASP A 158 -2.54 11.19 -2.55
CA ASP A 158 -2.60 10.81 -3.96
C ASP A 158 -1.59 11.59 -4.81
N VAL A 159 -1.18 11.00 -5.93
CA VAL A 159 -0.24 11.58 -6.89
C VAL A 159 -0.97 11.72 -8.22
N SER A 160 -0.83 12.88 -8.85
CA SER A 160 -1.34 13.14 -10.21
C SER A 160 -0.68 12.20 -11.23
N GLN A 161 -1.37 11.93 -12.34
CA GLN A 161 -0.89 10.99 -13.37
C GLN A 161 0.42 11.41 -14.03
N ASN A 162 0.70 12.72 -14.11
CA ASN A 162 1.98 13.26 -14.59
C ASN A 162 3.06 13.31 -13.50
N GLY A 163 2.70 13.13 -12.23
CA GLY A 163 3.65 13.16 -11.11
C GLY A 163 3.97 14.55 -10.57
N ASP A 164 3.49 15.61 -11.20
CA ASP A 164 3.88 17.00 -10.86
C ASP A 164 3.08 17.57 -9.68
N THR A 165 2.15 16.81 -9.12
CA THR A 165 1.27 17.29 -8.04
C THR A 165 0.87 16.15 -7.12
N ILE A 166 0.81 16.45 -5.82
CA ILE A 166 0.21 15.58 -4.80
C ILE A 166 -1.02 16.23 -4.16
N ALA A 167 -1.98 15.40 -3.77
CA ALA A 167 -3.14 15.79 -2.98
C ALA A 167 -3.11 15.04 -1.65
N VAL A 168 -3.31 15.76 -0.54
CA VAL A 168 -3.33 15.18 0.81
C VAL A 168 -4.66 15.46 1.46
N CYS A 169 -5.29 14.42 2.00
CA CYS A 169 -6.48 14.55 2.82
C CYS A 169 -6.09 14.59 4.30
N ALA A 170 -6.53 15.62 4.99
CA ALA A 170 -6.36 15.80 6.42
C ALA A 170 -7.72 16.12 7.07
N PHE A 171 -7.79 16.05 8.40
CA PHE A 171 -9.03 16.36 9.12
C PHE A 171 -9.50 17.80 8.78
N ARG A 172 -10.65 17.89 8.10
CA ARG A 172 -11.34 19.13 7.65
C ARG A 172 -10.75 19.90 6.46
N LYS A 173 -9.72 19.40 5.77
CA LYS A 173 -9.15 20.07 4.57
C LYS A 173 -8.50 19.09 3.60
N ILE A 174 -8.56 19.41 2.31
CA ILE A 174 -7.71 18.81 1.26
C ILE A 174 -6.68 19.85 0.85
N GLU A 175 -5.41 19.45 0.77
CA GLU A 175 -4.32 20.32 0.32
C GLU A 175 -3.69 19.77 -0.96
N ILE A 176 -3.38 20.66 -1.91
CA ILE A 176 -2.80 20.32 -3.22
C ILE A 176 -1.46 21.03 -3.34
N TRP A 177 -0.43 20.29 -3.75
CA TRP A 177 0.94 20.77 -3.84
C TRP A 177 1.53 20.45 -5.20
N GLY A 178 2.07 21.46 -5.89
CA GLY A 178 2.91 21.25 -7.08
C GLY A 178 4.34 20.86 -6.69
N LEU A 179 4.96 19.98 -7.48
CA LEU A 179 6.31 19.46 -7.29
C LEU A 179 7.25 19.92 -8.40
#